data_AF-A0A383DGJ2-F1
#
_entry.id   AF-A0A383DGJ2-F1
#
_cell.length_a   1.000
_cell.length_b   1.000
_cell.length_c   1.000
_cell.angle_alpha   90.00
_cell.angle_beta   90.00
_cell.angle_gamma   90.00
#
_symmetry.space_group_name_H-M   'P 1'
#
loop_
_entity.id
_entity.type
_entity.pdbx_description
1 polymer ?
#
loop_
_entity_poly.entity_id
_entity_poly.type
_entity_poly.pdbx_seq_one_letter_code
_entity_poly.pdbx_strand_id
1 'polypeptide(L)'
;MTENSSDTHAAIQVEDYDSLIDVGTAIGRRAVITGTAAIAAMGASSTPAGAAIKKVDGASLTGPYLDLTTPEGNMIALARMDGDITMKEPSYGWYDGLVMGVMPGGPVKNICGFKGMSCKRLIPYEEGNGFRRLLREVGYYYDLATGKILEELNNPYTGETVKVVHIANDPFNMIIRDIVAP
;
A
#
# COMPACT_ATOMS: atom_id res chain seq x y z
N MET A 1 -17.45 -40.21 18.27
CA MET A 1 -16.96 -40.34 16.88
C MET A 1 -16.85 -38.94 16.33
N THR A 2 -15.62 -38.48 16.19
CA THR A 2 -15.21 -37.19 15.63
C THR A 2 -15.18 -37.29 14.12
N GLU A 3 -15.83 -36.36 13.43
CA GLU A 3 -15.58 -36.09 12.01
C GLU A 3 -15.13 -34.63 11.87
N ASN A 4 -14.04 -34.47 11.15
CA ASN A 4 -13.25 -33.27 10.96
C ASN A 4 -12.97 -33.18 9.45
N SER A 5 -13.40 -32.12 8.77
CA SER A 5 -12.96 -31.71 7.43
C SER A 5 -13.67 -30.39 7.13
N SER A 6 -13.05 -29.23 7.37
CA SER A 6 -12.08 -28.55 6.49
C SER A 6 -12.67 -28.04 5.17
N ASP A 7 -13.84 -27.40 5.21
CA ASP A 7 -14.28 -26.48 4.16
C ASP A 7 -13.79 -25.06 4.49
N THR A 8 -12.51 -24.81 4.22
CA THR A 8 -11.99 -23.45 4.12
C THR A 8 -11.98 -23.10 2.64
N HIS A 9 -13.01 -22.39 2.18
CA HIS A 9 -12.99 -21.77 0.86
C HIS A 9 -11.84 -20.76 0.80
N ALA A 10 -10.69 -21.17 0.26
CA ALA A 10 -9.61 -20.26 -0.10
C ALA A 10 -10.00 -19.52 -1.38
N ALA A 11 -10.99 -18.64 -1.29
CA ALA A 11 -10.99 -17.48 -2.16
C ALA A 11 -9.72 -16.71 -1.80
N ILE A 12 -8.93 -16.31 -2.80
CA ILE A 12 -8.04 -15.17 -2.60
C ILE A 12 -8.97 -13.95 -2.52
N GLN A 13 -9.66 -13.81 -1.38
CA GLN A 13 -10.05 -12.52 -0.91
C GLN A 13 -8.73 -11.84 -0.59
N VAL A 14 -8.44 -10.78 -1.32
CA VAL A 14 -7.61 -9.72 -0.76
C VAL A 14 -8.42 -9.21 0.42
N GLU A 15 -8.26 -9.86 1.57
CA GLU A 15 -8.80 -9.32 2.81
C GLU A 15 -8.08 -7.99 3.02
N ASP A 16 -8.86 -6.91 2.99
CA ASP A 16 -8.44 -5.57 3.38
C ASP A 16 -8.07 -5.58 4.87
N TYR A 17 -6.94 -6.21 5.21
CA TYR A 17 -6.21 -5.94 6.42
C TYR A 17 -5.18 -4.87 6.08
N ASP A 18 -5.20 -3.78 6.85
CA ASP A 18 -4.23 -2.67 6.91
C ASP A 18 -2.78 -3.15 6.77
N SER A 19 -2.38 -3.51 5.56
CA SER A 19 -1.07 -4.00 5.21
C SER A 19 -0.49 -2.99 4.25
N LEU A 20 0.43 -2.20 4.81
CA LEU A 20 1.34 -1.32 4.10
C LEU A 20 1.73 -1.95 2.75
N ILE A 21 1.24 -1.36 1.66
CA ILE A 21 1.81 -1.54 0.33
C ILE A 21 3.20 -0.94 0.40
N ASP A 22 4.20 -1.76 0.71
CA ASP A 22 5.60 -1.39 0.55
C ASP A 22 5.90 -1.40 -0.95
N VAL A 23 5.81 -0.23 -1.58
CA VAL A 23 6.35 0.01 -2.92
C VAL A 23 7.87 0.09 -2.79
N GLY A 24 8.49 -1.05 -2.48
CA GLY A 24 9.92 -1.15 -2.23
C GLY A 24 10.72 -0.99 -3.53
N THR A 25 11.39 0.15 -3.68
CA THR A 25 12.53 0.25 -4.60
C THR A 25 13.61 -0.71 -4.11
N ALA A 26 14.06 -1.63 -4.98
CA ALA A 26 14.99 -2.69 -4.63
C ALA A 26 16.31 -2.16 -4.03
N ILE A 27 16.49 -2.27 -2.71
CA ILE A 27 17.79 -2.20 -2.06
C ILE A 27 18.23 -3.65 -1.76
N GLY A 28 19.31 -4.07 -2.41
CA GLY A 28 19.78 -5.47 -2.40
C GLY A 28 20.17 -5.96 -1.00
N ARG A 29 19.74 -7.19 -0.68
CA ARG A 29 19.93 -7.93 0.58
C ARG A 29 21.39 -8.32 0.91
N ARG A 30 22.40 -7.73 0.27
CA ARG A 30 23.80 -8.20 0.34
C ARG A 30 24.74 -7.34 1.18
N ALA A 31 24.22 -6.56 2.14
CA ALA A 31 25.04 -5.68 2.99
C ALA A 31 24.96 -5.97 4.49
N VAL A 32 24.31 -7.06 4.93
CA VAL A 32 24.25 -7.40 6.36
C VAL A 32 24.65 -8.86 6.53
N ILE A 33 25.93 -9.09 6.87
CA ILE A 33 26.49 -10.16 7.71
C ILE A 33 28.01 -9.97 7.67
N THR A 34 28.53 -9.24 8.65
CA THR A 34 29.89 -9.41 9.16
C THR A 34 29.84 -8.98 10.63
N GLY A 35 29.86 -9.95 11.54
CA GLY A 35 29.77 -9.66 12.98
C GLY A 35 29.00 -10.72 13.77
N THR A 36 29.59 -11.91 13.80
CA THR A 36 29.28 -13.08 14.62
C THR A 36 28.94 -12.83 16.09
N ALA A 37 27.98 -13.61 16.59
CA ALA A 37 28.00 -14.36 17.86
C ALA A 37 28.55 -13.67 19.14
N ALA A 38 27.66 -13.31 20.06
CA ALA A 38 27.67 -13.70 21.47
C ALA A 38 26.68 -12.82 22.27
N ILE A 39 25.48 -13.35 22.50
CA ILE A 39 24.60 -12.84 23.57
C ILE A 39 25.21 -13.37 24.88
N ALA A 40 26.02 -12.55 25.56
CA ALA A 40 26.23 -12.53 27.02
C ALA A 40 27.54 -11.81 27.38
N ALA A 41 27.50 -10.48 27.50
CA ALA A 41 28.27 -9.74 28.49
C ALA A 41 27.77 -8.29 28.52
N MET A 42 27.45 -7.82 29.71
CA MET A 42 26.87 -6.51 29.99
C MET A 42 27.82 -5.36 29.61
N GLY A 43 27.23 -4.24 29.18
CA GLY A 43 27.84 -2.91 29.33
C GLY A 43 28.52 -2.34 28.09
N ALA A 44 27.73 -1.86 27.12
CA ALA A 44 27.97 -0.62 26.40
C ALA A 44 26.75 -0.33 25.53
N SER A 45 26.25 0.89 25.63
CA SER A 45 25.19 1.49 24.83
C SER A 45 25.16 1.01 23.37
N SER A 46 24.18 0.20 22.99
CA SER A 46 23.74 0.13 21.60
C SER A 46 22.92 1.38 21.30
N THR A 47 23.60 2.49 21.04
CA THR A 47 22.99 3.56 20.27
C THR A 47 22.66 2.95 18.91
N PRO A 48 21.39 2.87 18.47
CA PRO A 48 21.12 2.57 17.08
C PRO A 48 21.92 3.59 16.27
N ALA A 49 22.72 3.14 15.31
CA ALA A 49 23.49 4.01 14.44
C ALA A 49 22.52 5.02 13.83
N GLY A 50 22.53 6.24 14.37
CA GLY A 50 21.65 7.30 13.93
C GLY A 50 22.03 7.61 12.50
N ALA A 51 21.19 7.20 11.55
CA ALA A 51 21.24 7.79 10.23
C ALA A 51 21.13 9.30 10.44
N ALA A 52 22.18 10.03 10.12
CA ALA A 52 22.18 11.48 10.26
C ALA A 52 21.03 12.02 9.40
N ILE A 53 19.97 12.50 10.05
CA ILE A 53 18.87 13.15 9.36
C ILE A 53 19.46 14.41 8.73
N LYS A 54 19.69 14.35 7.41
CA LYS A 54 20.17 15.50 6.65
C LYS A 54 19.07 16.56 6.68
N LYS A 55 19.22 17.55 7.56
CA LYS A 55 18.33 18.70 7.61
C LYS A 55 18.39 19.40 6.24
N VAL A 56 17.24 19.52 5.59
CA VAL A 56 17.12 20.30 4.36
C VAL A 56 16.96 21.75 4.79
N ASP A 57 17.89 22.61 4.39
CA ASP A 57 17.84 24.03 4.72
C ASP A 57 16.54 24.65 4.15
N GLY A 58 15.79 25.34 5.00
CA GLY A 58 14.48 25.91 4.66
C GLY A 58 13.28 24.96 4.78
N ALA A 59 13.49 23.67 5.11
CA ALA A 59 12.37 22.78 5.42
C ALA A 59 11.73 23.18 6.76
N SER A 60 10.42 23.41 6.73
CA SER A 60 9.59 23.70 7.90
C SER A 60 8.29 22.92 7.80
N LEU A 61 7.77 22.47 8.94
CA LEU A 61 6.41 21.91 9.03
C LEU A 61 5.34 23.01 9.00
N THR A 62 5.73 24.23 9.35
CA THR A 62 4.87 25.42 9.33
C THR A 62 5.23 26.28 8.12
N GLY A 63 4.24 26.59 7.29
CA GLY A 63 4.41 27.43 6.10
C GLY A 63 3.14 28.19 5.75
N PRO A 64 3.25 29.28 4.96
CA PRO A 64 2.11 30.16 4.66
C PRO A 64 1.00 29.49 3.83
N TYR A 65 1.30 28.38 3.16
CA TYR A 65 0.36 27.65 2.30
C TYR A 65 -0.05 26.27 2.84
N LEU A 66 0.65 25.81 3.88
CA LEU A 66 0.46 24.50 4.49
C LEU A 66 1.16 24.48 5.86
N ASP A 67 0.40 24.20 6.91
CA ASP A 67 0.91 24.02 8.27
C ASP A 67 0.57 22.61 8.79
N LEU A 68 1.54 21.70 8.70
CA LEU A 68 1.42 20.29 9.10
C LEU A 68 1.32 20.11 10.63
N THR A 69 1.49 21.19 11.41
CA THR A 69 1.29 21.14 12.87
C THR A 69 -0.18 21.31 13.26
N THR A 70 -1.06 21.63 12.29
CA THR A 70 -2.50 21.80 12.50
C THR A 70 -3.31 20.66 11.87
N PRO A 71 -4.48 20.28 12.44
CA PRO A 71 -5.36 19.28 11.83
C PRO A 71 -5.83 19.68 10.43
N GLU A 72 -6.14 20.97 10.23
CA GLU A 72 -6.55 21.51 8.93
C GLU A 72 -5.42 21.41 7.88
N GLY A 73 -4.19 21.77 8.24
CA GLY A 73 -3.07 21.66 7.30
C GLY A 73 -2.75 20.21 6.95
N ASN A 74 -2.91 19.26 7.88
CA ASN A 74 -2.78 17.83 7.58
C ASN A 74 -3.88 17.33 6.64
N MET A 75 -5.13 17.77 6.84
CA MET A 75 -6.24 17.47 5.94
C MET A 75 -5.97 18.00 4.52
N ILE A 76 -5.54 19.26 4.39
CA ILE A 76 -5.21 19.88 3.09
C ILE A 76 -4.02 19.17 2.45
N ALA A 77 -3.00 18.77 3.22
CA ALA A 77 -1.84 18.04 2.72
C ALA A 77 -2.27 16.72 2.08
N LEU A 78 -3.09 15.93 2.78
CA LEU A 78 -3.61 14.68 2.26
C LEU A 78 -4.49 14.89 1.03
N ALA A 79 -5.36 15.90 1.05
CA ALA A 79 -6.20 16.24 -0.10
C ALA A 79 -5.37 16.64 -1.33
N ARG A 80 -4.27 17.40 -1.17
CA ARG A 80 -3.36 17.74 -2.27
C ARG A 80 -2.61 16.55 -2.84
N MET A 81 -2.21 15.60 -2.00
CA MET A 81 -1.60 14.34 -2.47
C MET A 81 -2.62 13.49 -3.22
N ASP A 82 -3.89 13.58 -2.82
CA ASP A 82 -4.94 12.79 -3.43
C ASP A 82 -5.50 13.42 -4.72
N GLY A 83 -5.64 14.73 -4.86
CA GLY A 83 -6.11 15.32 -6.11
C GLY A 83 -6.19 16.83 -6.14
N ASP A 84 -6.91 17.35 -7.15
CA ASP A 84 -7.17 18.78 -7.30
C ASP A 84 -8.08 19.29 -6.17
N ILE A 85 -7.48 19.99 -5.21
CA ILE A 85 -8.20 20.61 -4.09
C ILE A 85 -9.11 21.77 -4.52
N THR A 86 -8.98 22.27 -5.76
CA THR A 86 -9.97 23.22 -6.31
C THR A 86 -11.26 22.53 -6.76
N MET A 87 -11.27 21.19 -6.76
CA MET A 87 -12.41 20.32 -7.07
C MET A 87 -12.96 20.48 -8.48
N LYS A 88 -12.20 21.10 -9.39
CA LYS A 88 -12.66 21.41 -10.75
C LYS A 88 -12.40 20.25 -11.69
N GLU A 89 -11.23 19.64 -11.58
CA GLU A 89 -10.77 18.61 -12.51
C GLU A 89 -10.60 17.24 -11.82
N PRO A 90 -10.90 16.14 -12.53
CA PRO A 90 -10.51 14.81 -12.07
C PRO A 90 -8.99 14.61 -12.19
N SER A 91 -8.46 13.74 -11.35
CA SER A 91 -7.08 13.25 -11.42
C SER A 91 -7.07 11.80 -11.88
N TYR A 92 -6.11 11.46 -12.73
CA TYR A 92 -5.95 10.11 -13.30
C TYR A 92 -4.66 9.47 -12.80
N GLY A 93 -4.74 8.19 -12.46
CA GLY A 93 -3.60 7.39 -12.03
C GLY A 93 -3.45 6.15 -12.90
N TRP A 94 -2.20 5.70 -13.08
CA TRP A 94 -1.86 4.41 -13.65
C TRP A 94 -0.95 3.68 -12.69
N TYR A 95 -1.12 2.37 -12.61
CA TYR A 95 -0.24 1.51 -11.84
C TYR A 95 0.14 0.29 -12.66
N ASP A 96 1.37 -0.16 -12.44
CA ASP A 96 1.98 -1.31 -13.10
C ASP A 96 2.94 -1.94 -12.09
N GLY A 97 2.80 -3.23 -11.85
CA GLY A 97 3.54 -3.90 -10.81
C GLY A 97 3.41 -5.42 -10.84
N LEU A 98 4.00 -6.03 -9.83
CA LEU A 98 4.05 -7.47 -9.64
C LEU A 98 3.27 -7.83 -8.38
N VAL A 99 2.41 -8.85 -8.50
CA VAL A 99 1.86 -9.54 -7.33
C VAL A 99 2.92 -10.52 -6.86
N MET A 100 3.39 -10.33 -5.64
CA MET A 100 4.39 -11.18 -5.01
C MET A 100 3.81 -11.87 -3.79
N GLY A 101 4.18 -13.14 -3.59
CA GLY A 101 3.82 -13.89 -2.40
C GLY A 101 5.06 -14.33 -1.63
N VAL A 102 4.86 -14.74 -0.38
CA VAL A 102 5.86 -15.39 0.45
C VAL A 102 5.17 -16.34 1.43
N MET A 103 5.75 -17.52 1.64
CA MET A 103 5.34 -18.43 2.71
C MET A 103 6.31 -18.32 3.90
N PRO A 104 5.89 -18.67 5.13
CA PRO A 104 6.78 -18.70 6.29
C PRO A 104 8.07 -19.49 6.00
N GLY A 105 9.22 -18.84 6.19
CA GLY A 105 10.54 -19.43 5.94
C GLY A 105 10.92 -19.63 4.46
N GLY A 106 10.05 -19.27 3.52
CA GLY A 106 10.28 -19.40 2.09
C GLY A 106 10.78 -18.12 1.42
N PRO A 107 11.28 -18.21 0.17
CA PRO A 107 11.61 -17.03 -0.63
C PRO A 107 10.35 -16.33 -1.14
N VAL A 108 10.49 -15.02 -1.41
CA VAL A 108 9.49 -14.25 -2.15
C VAL A 108 9.42 -14.77 -3.59
N LYS A 109 8.21 -14.96 -4.13
CA LYS A 109 8.00 -15.36 -5.53
C LYS A 109 7.07 -14.36 -6.22
N ASN A 110 7.33 -14.11 -7.50
CA ASN A 110 6.39 -13.38 -8.36
C ASN A 110 5.28 -14.36 -8.77
N ILE A 111 4.03 -13.98 -8.52
CA ILE A 111 2.83 -14.78 -8.80
C ILE A 111 2.29 -14.41 -10.18
N CYS A 112 1.97 -13.14 -10.38
CA CYS A 112 1.47 -12.60 -11.65
C CYS A 112 1.80 -11.11 -11.76
N GLY A 113 1.54 -10.52 -12.91
CA GLY A 113 1.60 -9.07 -13.09
C GLY A 113 0.25 -8.42 -12.77
N PHE A 114 0.29 -7.14 -12.43
CA PHE A 114 -0.90 -6.33 -12.15
C PHE A 114 -0.76 -4.94 -12.75
N LYS A 115 -1.74 -4.54 -13.56
CA LYS A 115 -1.80 -3.22 -14.21
C LYS A 115 -3.18 -2.65 -14.16
N GLY A 116 -3.29 -1.34 -14.10
CA GLY A 116 -4.59 -0.69 -14.11
C GLY A 116 -4.52 0.81 -14.11
N MET A 117 -5.69 1.41 -13.96
CA MET A 117 -5.87 2.84 -13.92
C MET A 117 -7.01 3.24 -13.00
N SER A 118 -6.93 4.45 -12.48
CA SER A 118 -7.96 5.05 -11.66
C SER A 118 -8.31 6.45 -12.13
N CYS A 119 -9.55 6.85 -11.89
CA CYS A 119 -10.04 8.21 -12.03
C CYS A 119 -10.63 8.63 -10.69
N LYS A 120 -10.17 9.75 -10.15
CA LYS A 120 -10.63 10.29 -8.88
C LYS A 120 -10.95 11.77 -8.95
N ARG A 121 -11.89 12.22 -8.13
CA ARG A 121 -12.27 13.62 -7.99
C ARG A 121 -12.58 13.93 -6.53
N LEU A 122 -12.10 15.07 -6.06
CA LEU A 122 -12.50 15.62 -4.77
C LEU A 122 -13.77 16.45 -4.93
N ILE A 123 -14.70 16.28 -4.00
CA ILE A 123 -15.90 17.11 -3.83
C ILE A 123 -15.96 17.60 -2.38
N PRO A 124 -16.77 18.63 -2.07
CA PRO A 124 -16.97 19.07 -0.69
C PRO A 124 -17.50 17.92 0.17
N TYR A 125 -16.99 17.78 1.39
CA TYR A 125 -17.60 16.89 2.37
C TYR A 125 -18.92 17.49 2.84
N GLU A 126 -19.98 16.71 2.77
CA GLU A 126 -21.35 17.19 2.94
C GLU A 126 -21.70 17.51 4.39
N GLU A 127 -20.97 16.94 5.35
CA GLU A 127 -21.27 17.04 6.79
C GLU A 127 -20.34 18.02 7.53
N GLY A 128 -19.40 18.68 6.85
CA GLY A 128 -18.51 19.62 7.51
C GLY A 128 -17.29 20.03 6.69
N ASN A 129 -16.23 20.40 7.41
CA ASN A 129 -14.96 20.80 6.80
C ASN A 129 -14.24 19.57 6.23
N GLY A 130 -13.83 19.66 4.96
CA GLY A 130 -13.03 18.63 4.31
C GLY A 130 -13.51 18.23 2.92
N PHE A 131 -13.05 17.07 2.48
CA PHE A 131 -13.20 16.56 1.13
C PHE A 131 -13.77 15.15 1.15
N ARG A 132 -14.66 14.86 0.21
CA ARG A 132 -15.01 13.49 -0.16
C ARG A 132 -14.31 13.16 -1.47
N ARG A 133 -13.49 12.11 -1.46
CA ARG A 133 -12.89 11.54 -2.66
C ARG A 133 -13.87 10.57 -3.30
N LEU A 134 -14.20 10.84 -4.55
CA LEU A 134 -14.87 9.89 -5.44
C LEU A 134 -13.81 9.17 -6.25
N LEU A 135 -13.74 7.83 -6.20
CA LEU A 135 -12.76 7.06 -6.97
C LEU A 135 -13.40 5.87 -7.67
N ARG A 136 -13.01 5.66 -8.93
CA ARG A 136 -13.20 4.40 -9.65
C ARG A 136 -11.88 3.92 -10.22
N GLU A 137 -11.72 2.62 -10.25
CA GLU A 137 -10.53 1.98 -10.78
C GLU A 137 -10.85 0.67 -11.49
N VAL A 138 -9.98 0.34 -12.43
CA VAL A 138 -9.94 -0.94 -13.09
C VAL A 138 -8.51 -1.48 -13.03
N GLY A 139 -8.39 -2.76 -12.72
CA GLY A 139 -7.10 -3.43 -12.55
C GLY A 139 -7.16 -4.86 -13.04
N TYR A 140 -6.20 -5.25 -13.87
CA TYR A 140 -6.12 -6.56 -14.48
C TYR A 140 -4.88 -7.29 -14.02
N TYR A 141 -5.06 -8.58 -13.74
CA TYR A 141 -3.97 -9.51 -13.50
C TYR A 141 -3.59 -10.17 -14.81
N TYR A 142 -2.29 -10.30 -15.06
CA TYR A 142 -1.77 -10.85 -16.31
C TYR A 142 -0.61 -11.82 -16.06
N ASP A 143 -0.45 -12.75 -16.99
CA ASP A 143 0.64 -13.72 -16.97
C ASP A 143 1.98 -13.05 -17.29
N LEU A 144 3.00 -13.29 -16.47
CA LEU A 144 4.30 -12.62 -16.62
C LEU A 144 5.08 -13.05 -17.86
N ALA A 145 4.89 -14.29 -18.32
CA ALA A 145 5.62 -14.82 -19.47
C ALA A 145 4.99 -14.36 -20.79
N THR A 146 3.67 -14.31 -20.86
CA THR A 146 2.91 -14.08 -22.10
C THR A 146 2.28 -12.69 -22.18
N GLY A 147 2.13 -11.97 -21.07
CA GLY A 147 1.45 -10.67 -21.00
C GLY A 147 -0.07 -10.74 -21.16
N LYS A 148 -0.67 -11.94 -21.24
CA LYS A 148 -2.12 -12.11 -21.41
C LYS A 148 -2.85 -11.92 -20.09
N ILE A 149 -4.06 -11.35 -20.17
CA ILE A 149 -4.96 -11.25 -19.02
C ILE A 149 -5.33 -12.66 -18.53
N LEU A 150 -5.29 -12.87 -17.22
CA LEU A 150 -5.53 -14.15 -16.59
C LEU A 150 -7.01 -14.35 -16.29
N GLU A 151 -7.59 -15.47 -16.74
CA GLU A 151 -8.90 -15.95 -16.27
C GLU A 151 -8.75 -16.89 -15.06
N GLU A 152 -7.66 -17.66 -15.03
CA GLU A 152 -7.30 -18.59 -13.97
C GLU A 152 -5.83 -18.42 -13.60
N LEU A 153 -5.50 -18.68 -12.34
CA LEU A 153 -4.16 -18.59 -11.78
C LEU A 153 -3.82 -19.91 -11.09
N ASN A 154 -2.68 -20.50 -11.44
CA ASN A 154 -2.11 -21.60 -10.67
C ASN A 154 -1.35 -21.03 -9.46
N ASN A 155 -1.76 -21.38 -8.24
CA ASN A 155 -1.11 -20.94 -7.02
C ASN A 155 0.26 -21.63 -6.87
N PRO A 156 1.40 -20.91 -6.92
CA PRO A 156 2.73 -21.50 -6.88
C PRO A 156 3.14 -22.07 -5.51
N TYR A 157 2.24 -22.02 -4.51
CA TYR A 157 2.44 -22.55 -3.18
C TYR A 157 1.59 -23.79 -2.90
N THR A 158 0.33 -23.80 -3.34
CA THR A 158 -0.59 -24.93 -3.12
C THR A 158 -0.73 -25.83 -4.34
N GLY A 159 -0.40 -25.34 -5.54
CA GLY A 159 -0.61 -26.02 -6.82
C GLY A 159 -2.06 -25.96 -7.32
N GLU A 160 -2.98 -25.40 -6.53
CA GLU A 160 -4.38 -25.26 -6.89
C GLU A 160 -4.57 -24.21 -7.99
N THR A 161 -5.53 -24.44 -8.88
CA THR A 161 -5.93 -23.45 -9.88
C THR A 161 -7.16 -22.71 -9.38
N VAL A 162 -7.05 -21.39 -9.27
CA VAL A 162 -8.11 -20.51 -8.78
C VAL A 162 -8.56 -19.57 -9.88
N LYS A 163 -9.84 -19.20 -9.87
CA LYS A 163 -10.36 -18.16 -10.77
C LYS A 163 -9.84 -16.80 -10.37
N VAL A 164 -9.47 -15.99 -11.35
CA VAL A 164 -9.02 -14.63 -11.14
C VAL A 164 -10.23 -13.69 -11.18
N VAL A 165 -10.31 -12.80 -10.18
CA VAL A 165 -11.26 -11.68 -10.17
C VAL A 165 -10.46 -10.42 -10.43
N HIS A 166 -10.74 -9.76 -11.55
CA HIS A 166 -10.14 -8.46 -11.84
C HIS A 166 -10.78 -7.35 -11.02
N ILE A 167 -10.02 -6.30 -10.76
CA ILE A 167 -10.55 -5.12 -10.09
C ILE A 167 -11.43 -4.38 -11.08
N ALA A 168 -12.72 -4.34 -10.75
CA ALA A 168 -13.72 -3.48 -11.36
C ALA A 168 -14.54 -2.89 -10.22
N ASN A 169 -13.88 -2.12 -9.36
CA ASN A 169 -14.42 -1.78 -8.05
C ASN A 169 -15.66 -0.88 -8.17
N ASP A 170 -16.66 -1.12 -7.32
CA ASP A 170 -17.71 -0.13 -7.05
C ASP A 170 -17.07 1.07 -6.29
N PRO A 171 -17.68 2.28 -6.22
CA PRO A 171 -17.01 3.50 -5.76
C PRO A 171 -16.20 3.32 -4.47
N PHE A 172 -14.88 3.49 -4.58
CA PHE A 172 -13.96 3.38 -3.44
C PHE A 172 -13.69 4.75 -2.83
N ASN A 173 -14.71 5.25 -2.14
CA ASN A 173 -14.74 6.62 -1.64
C ASN A 173 -14.07 6.75 -0.27
N MET A 174 -13.47 7.91 -0.02
CA MET A 174 -12.84 8.24 1.26
C MET A 174 -13.25 9.64 1.70
N ILE A 175 -13.38 9.85 3.01
CA ILE A 175 -13.56 11.18 3.60
C ILE A 175 -12.20 11.64 4.15
N ILE A 176 -11.77 12.82 3.74
CA ILE A 176 -10.57 13.49 4.21
C ILE A 176 -11.03 14.70 5.03
N ARG A 177 -10.86 14.63 6.36
CA ARG A 177 -11.32 15.64 7.32
C ARG A 177 -10.27 15.88 8.39
N ASP A 178 -10.40 16.99 9.10
CA ASP A 178 -9.50 17.49 10.14
C ASP A 178 -9.63 16.79 11.51
N ILE A 179 -9.91 15.49 11.52
CA ILE A 179 -10.04 14.74 12.77
C ILE A 179 -8.67 14.35 13.33
N VAL A 180 -8.44 14.77 14.57
CA VAL A 180 -7.46 14.16 15.45
C VAL A 180 -8.15 13.01 16.17
N ALA A 181 -7.66 11.78 15.97
CA ALA A 181 -8.13 10.66 16.79
C ALA A 181 -7.90 11.01 18.28
N PRO A 182 -8.88 10.81 19.16
CA PRO A 182 -8.77 11.15 20.57
C PRO A 182 -7.63 10.41 21.28
#